data_AF-A0A5C1Q2H3-F1
#
_entry.id   AF-A0A5C1Q2H3-F1
#
_cell.length_a   1.000
_cell.length_b   1.000
_cell.length_c   1.000
_cell.angle_alpha   90.00
_cell.angle_beta   90.00
_cell.angle_gamma   90.00
#
_symmetry.space_group_name_H-M   'P 1'
#
loop_
_entity.id
_entity.type
_entity.pdbx_description
1 polymer ?
#
loop_
_entity_poly.entity_id
_entity_poly.type
_entity_poly.pdbx_seq_one_letter_code
_entity_poly.pdbx_strand_id
1 'polypeptide(L)'
;MKKLSMMGALLTLGLLAGCGGGGGGGSSDGGAGTGTTAKTTTEVMAGVSGSTLVLDRGSAAAGTDANADGVRDDVATWIGSQGYTSAMSAAATQLARAYQGAITVSTTDADALRTARTAASDAVECVMQSAASIDAGYKAVADVRRVALNTDARASAYLAYAAAVNDTVVRAPEGTGCTSSN
;
A
#
# COMPACT_ATOMS: atom_id res chain seq x y z
N MET A 1 12.56 37.80 43.37
CA MET A 1 14.00 38.14 43.38
C MET A 1 14.68 37.42 44.54
N LYS A 2 15.54 36.43 44.27
CA LYS A 2 16.61 35.99 45.18
C LYS A 2 17.63 35.20 44.34
N LYS A 3 18.88 35.71 44.34
CA LYS A 3 20.05 35.20 43.62
C LYS A 3 21.02 34.56 44.63
N LEU A 4 21.71 33.50 44.23
CA LEU A 4 23.15 33.12 44.42
C LEU A 4 23.25 31.58 44.24
N SER A 5 23.93 31.03 43.22
CA SER A 5 25.40 30.93 42.99
C SER A 5 26.09 30.10 44.10
N MET A 6 26.94 29.09 43.89
CA MET A 6 27.84 28.71 42.78
C MET A 6 28.51 27.33 43.08
N MET A 7 29.04 26.65 42.04
CA MET A 7 30.17 25.67 41.99
C MET A 7 30.05 24.33 42.75
N GLY A 8 30.47 23.15 42.27
CA GLY A 8 31.21 22.61 41.11
C GLY A 8 31.26 21.06 41.33
N ALA A 9 31.65 20.13 40.47
CA ALA A 9 32.52 20.13 39.30
C ALA A 9 32.39 18.77 38.53
N LEU A 10 32.77 18.81 37.24
CA LEU A 10 33.45 17.78 36.41
C LEU A 10 32.78 16.41 36.07
N LEU A 11 32.44 16.20 34.78
CA LEU A 11 33.09 15.36 33.74
C LEU A 11 32.69 13.86 33.82
N THR A 12 32.09 13.22 32.82
CA THR A 12 32.71 12.89 31.51
C THR A 12 31.71 12.74 30.34
N LEU A 13 32.11 13.30 29.20
CA LEU A 13 31.56 13.14 27.84
C LEU A 13 31.72 11.72 27.29
N GLY A 14 30.67 11.17 26.68
CA GLY A 14 30.73 10.06 25.73
C GLY A 14 30.40 10.56 24.31
N LEU A 15 31.44 10.77 23.49
CA LEU A 15 31.33 11.11 22.07
C LEU A 15 31.07 9.82 21.28
N LEU A 16 29.86 9.60 20.77
CA LEU A 16 29.65 8.67 19.65
C LEU A 16 29.99 9.40 18.35
N ALA A 17 30.99 8.86 17.65
CA ALA A 17 31.52 9.37 16.41
C ALA A 17 30.44 9.48 15.32
N GLY A 18 30.27 10.68 14.78
CA GLY A 18 29.59 10.92 13.53
C GLY A 18 30.45 10.44 12.36
N CYS A 19 29.87 9.64 11.48
CA CYS A 19 30.43 9.36 10.16
C CYS A 19 30.11 10.56 9.26
N GLY A 20 30.93 11.60 9.34
CA GLY A 20 31.00 12.69 8.38
C GLY A 20 32.12 12.43 7.39
N GLY A 21 31.78 12.23 6.13
CA GLY A 21 32.69 12.27 4.98
C GLY A 21 31.81 12.37 3.74
N GLY A 22 31.96 13.32 2.83
CA GLY A 22 33.03 14.27 2.55
C GLY A 22 32.91 14.51 1.05
N GLY A 23 32.42 15.68 0.63
CA GLY A 23 32.21 16.00 -0.78
C GLY A 23 33.53 16.13 -1.54
N GLY A 24 33.60 15.51 -2.71
CA GLY A 24 34.68 15.70 -3.69
C GLY A 24 34.08 15.62 -5.08
N GLY A 25 34.07 16.74 -5.79
CA GLY A 25 33.66 16.81 -7.19
C GLY A 25 34.82 16.46 -8.13
N GLY A 26 34.45 16.10 -9.36
CA GLY A 26 35.23 16.43 -10.56
C GLY A 26 36.17 15.37 -11.13
N SER A 27 35.63 14.65 -12.12
CA SER A 27 36.26 14.30 -13.42
C SER A 27 37.30 13.18 -13.53
N SER A 28 36.84 12.15 -14.26
CA SER A 28 37.50 11.44 -15.37
C SER A 28 38.80 10.68 -15.12
N ASP A 29 38.72 9.35 -15.17
CA ASP A 29 39.57 8.60 -16.10
C ASP A 29 38.90 7.30 -16.55
N GLY A 30 39.08 7.02 -17.84
CA GLY A 30 38.36 5.99 -18.59
C GLY A 30 38.78 4.57 -18.22
N GLY A 31 37.77 3.73 -18.00
CA GLY A 31 37.87 2.28 -18.06
C GLY A 31 36.73 1.75 -18.90
N ALA A 32 37.05 1.21 -20.08
CA ALA A 32 36.11 0.58 -20.99
C ALA A 32 35.47 -0.66 -20.33
N GLY A 33 34.32 -0.44 -19.68
CA GLY A 33 33.40 -1.48 -19.26
C GLY A 33 32.20 -1.46 -20.20
N THR A 34 31.93 -2.59 -20.83
CA THR A 34 30.78 -2.85 -21.72
C THR A 34 29.50 -2.20 -21.18
N GLY A 35 29.04 -1.17 -21.89
CA GLY A 35 27.86 -0.40 -21.56
C GLY A 35 26.61 -1.28 -21.55
N THR A 36 26.20 -1.70 -20.36
CA THR A 36 24.79 -2.00 -20.12
C THR A 36 24.13 -0.65 -19.91
N THR A 37 23.56 -0.09 -20.98
CA THR A 37 22.70 1.08 -20.87
C THR A 37 21.61 0.73 -19.87
N ALA A 38 21.58 1.44 -18.73
CA ALA A 38 20.49 1.29 -17.77
C ALA A 38 19.19 1.61 -18.49
N LYS A 39 18.34 0.59 -18.67
CA LYS A 39 17.04 0.78 -19.31
C LYS A 39 16.24 1.76 -18.47
N THR A 40 15.70 2.77 -19.11
CA THR A 40 14.71 3.66 -18.49
C THR A 40 13.49 2.83 -18.07
N THR A 41 12.78 3.27 -17.04
CA THR A 41 11.57 2.59 -16.54
C THR A 41 10.56 2.32 -17.67
N THR A 42 10.48 3.24 -18.64
CA THR A 42 9.66 3.11 -19.86
C THR A 42 10.09 1.95 -20.76
N GLU A 43 11.40 1.74 -20.94
CA GLU A 43 11.95 0.63 -21.74
C GLU A 43 11.82 -0.73 -21.05
N VAL A 44 11.79 -0.74 -19.71
CA VAL A 44 11.48 -1.95 -18.93
C VAL A 44 10.00 -2.32 -19.07
N MET A 45 9.09 -1.33 -19.07
CA MET A 45 7.66 -1.58 -19.27
C MET A 45 7.31 -1.96 -20.71
N ALA A 46 8.02 -1.42 -21.71
CA ALA A 46 7.81 -1.75 -23.12
C ALA A 46 8.32 -3.16 -23.51
N GLY A 47 9.19 -3.77 -22.70
CA GLY A 47 9.78 -5.10 -22.96
C GLY A 47 8.93 -6.29 -22.52
N VAL A 48 7.80 -6.06 -21.84
CA VAL A 48 6.87 -7.13 -21.45
C VAL A 48 5.85 -7.27 -22.56
N SER A 49 6.13 -8.11 -23.55
CA SER A 49 5.18 -8.50 -24.60
C SER A 49 4.59 -9.87 -24.29
N GLY A 50 3.49 -9.85 -23.54
CA GLY A 50 2.63 -11.00 -23.29
C GLY A 50 1.44 -10.52 -22.46
N SER A 51 0.30 -10.24 -23.12
CA SER A 51 -0.97 -9.76 -22.53
C SER A 51 -0.76 -8.99 -21.22
N THR A 52 0.01 -7.91 -21.32
CA THR A 52 0.56 -7.22 -20.16
C THR A 52 -0.58 -6.49 -19.53
N LEU A 53 -1.14 -7.07 -18.49
CA LEU A 53 -2.03 -6.35 -17.60
C LEU A 53 -1.28 -5.10 -17.11
N VAL A 54 -1.63 -3.94 -17.67
CA VAL A 54 -1.05 -2.66 -17.30
C VAL A 54 -1.87 -2.11 -16.15
N LEU A 55 -1.30 -2.14 -14.94
CA LEU A 55 -1.89 -1.43 -13.81
C LEU A 55 -1.77 0.07 -14.02
N ASP A 56 -2.84 0.81 -13.76
CA ASP A 56 -2.88 2.27 -13.79
C ASP A 56 -1.88 2.85 -12.79
N ARG A 57 -0.98 3.72 -13.26
CA ARG A 57 0.05 4.42 -12.47
C ARG A 57 -0.17 5.93 -12.41
N GLY A 58 -1.38 6.40 -12.73
CA GLY A 58 -1.75 7.80 -12.65
C GLY A 58 -1.58 8.40 -11.25
N SER A 59 -1.50 9.73 -11.19
CA SER A 59 -1.32 10.48 -9.94
C SER A 59 -2.59 10.57 -9.09
N ALA A 60 -3.77 10.33 -9.68
CA ALA A 60 -5.04 10.34 -8.96
C ALA A 60 -5.17 9.08 -8.08
N ALA A 61 -5.31 9.28 -6.77
CA ALA A 61 -5.47 8.20 -5.80
C ALA A 61 -6.69 7.31 -6.13
N ALA A 62 -7.81 7.92 -6.53
CA ALA A 62 -9.01 7.21 -6.94
C ALA A 62 -8.82 6.33 -8.20
N GLY A 63 -7.93 6.71 -9.12
CA GLY A 63 -7.79 6.01 -10.41
C GLY A 63 -9.08 6.01 -11.23
N THR A 64 -9.13 5.15 -12.26
CA THR A 64 -10.30 4.98 -13.12
C THR A 64 -11.20 3.86 -12.62
N ASP A 65 -12.48 4.18 -12.42
CA ASP A 65 -13.60 3.28 -12.12
C ASP A 65 -14.76 3.70 -13.03
N ALA A 66 -14.76 3.23 -14.27
CA ALA A 66 -15.67 3.72 -15.30
C ALA A 66 -17.10 3.20 -15.12
N ASN A 67 -17.27 2.03 -14.50
CA ASN A 67 -18.56 1.42 -14.23
C ASN A 67 -19.16 1.83 -12.87
N ALA A 68 -18.44 2.65 -12.09
CA ALA A 68 -18.82 3.13 -10.77
C ALA A 68 -19.14 1.99 -9.80
N ASP A 69 -18.44 0.86 -9.95
CA ASP A 69 -18.58 -0.27 -9.06
C ASP A 69 -17.66 -0.16 -7.84
N GLY A 70 -16.94 0.94 -7.63
CA GLY A 70 -16.07 1.12 -6.47
C GLY A 70 -14.78 0.30 -6.51
N VAL A 71 -14.47 -0.37 -7.61
CA VAL A 71 -13.19 -1.02 -7.88
C VAL A 71 -12.58 -0.39 -9.12
N ARG A 72 -11.28 -0.11 -9.07
CA ARG A 72 -10.58 0.38 -10.25
C ARG A 72 -10.59 -0.67 -11.36
N ASP A 73 -10.85 -0.25 -12.59
CA ASP A 73 -11.01 -1.14 -13.75
C ASP A 73 -9.77 -2.03 -13.98
N ASP A 74 -8.57 -1.49 -13.76
CA ASP A 74 -7.32 -2.25 -13.92
C ASP A 74 -7.09 -3.26 -12.79
N VAL A 75 -7.58 -2.99 -11.58
CA VAL A 75 -7.58 -3.94 -10.46
C VAL A 75 -8.60 -5.04 -10.69
N ALA A 76 -9.81 -4.71 -11.17
CA ALA A 76 -10.81 -5.71 -11.55
C ALA A 76 -10.26 -6.64 -12.66
N THR A 77 -9.58 -6.07 -13.66
CA THR A 77 -8.91 -6.83 -14.71
C THR A 77 -7.79 -7.72 -14.14
N TRP A 78 -7.00 -7.22 -13.16
CA TRP A 78 -5.99 -8.02 -12.47
C TRP A 78 -6.60 -9.23 -11.75
N ILE A 79 -7.70 -9.02 -11.02
CA ILE A 79 -8.40 -10.08 -10.29
C ILE A 79 -8.89 -11.16 -11.27
N GLY A 80 -9.50 -10.74 -12.39
CA GLY A 80 -9.97 -11.64 -13.44
C GLY A 80 -8.86 -12.50 -14.08
N SER A 81 -7.60 -12.04 -14.03
CA SER A 81 -6.46 -12.79 -14.58
C SER A 81 -5.81 -13.78 -13.60
N GLN A 82 -6.25 -13.87 -12.34
CA GLN A 82 -5.58 -14.70 -11.32
C GLN A 82 -5.95 -16.19 -11.36
N GLY A 83 -6.94 -16.59 -12.18
CA GLY A 83 -7.44 -17.97 -12.20
C GLY A 83 -8.18 -18.36 -10.92
N TYR A 84 -8.73 -17.39 -10.18
CA TYR A 84 -9.53 -17.63 -8.99
C TYR A 84 -10.84 -18.36 -9.30
N THR A 85 -11.33 -19.13 -8.32
CA THR A 85 -12.72 -19.61 -8.34
C THR A 85 -13.67 -18.41 -8.32
N SER A 86 -14.94 -18.61 -8.70
CA SER A 86 -15.93 -17.52 -8.65
C SER A 86 -16.05 -16.90 -7.24
N ALA A 87 -16.06 -17.73 -6.19
CA ALA A 87 -16.09 -17.26 -4.81
C ALA A 87 -14.86 -16.43 -4.43
N MET A 88 -13.65 -16.92 -4.76
CA MET A 88 -12.41 -16.21 -4.48
C MET A 88 -12.28 -14.92 -5.29
N SER A 89 -12.77 -14.90 -6.53
CA SER A 89 -12.83 -13.70 -7.37
C SER A 89 -13.76 -12.64 -6.76
N ALA A 90 -14.95 -13.03 -6.30
CA ALA A 90 -15.87 -12.14 -5.60
C ALA A 90 -15.26 -11.58 -4.29
N ALA A 91 -14.59 -12.43 -3.49
CA ALA A 91 -13.91 -12.02 -2.28
C ALA A 91 -12.75 -11.03 -2.55
N ALA A 92 -11.93 -11.30 -3.58
CA ALA A 92 -10.86 -10.39 -3.99
C ALA A 92 -11.42 -9.03 -4.46
N THR A 93 -12.53 -9.03 -5.18
CA THR A 93 -13.22 -7.81 -5.63
C THR A 93 -13.79 -7.02 -4.45
N GLN A 94 -14.38 -7.70 -3.46
CA GLN A 94 -14.83 -7.07 -2.20
C GLN A 94 -13.65 -6.42 -1.46
N LEU A 95 -12.50 -7.10 -1.39
CA LEU A 95 -11.29 -6.56 -0.76
C LEU A 95 -10.70 -5.38 -1.53
N ALA A 96 -10.68 -5.44 -2.86
CA ALA A 96 -10.25 -4.32 -3.70
C ALA A 96 -11.12 -3.08 -3.47
N ARG A 97 -12.45 -3.26 -3.40
CA ARG A 97 -13.41 -2.20 -3.06
C ARG A 97 -13.15 -1.61 -1.69
N ALA A 98 -12.86 -2.45 -0.69
CA ALA A 98 -12.53 -1.98 0.65
C ALA A 98 -11.24 -1.13 0.68
N TYR A 99 -10.20 -1.53 -0.06
CA TYR A 99 -9.00 -0.71 -0.22
C TYR A 99 -9.30 0.61 -0.94
N GLN A 100 -10.12 0.58 -1.99
CA GLN A 100 -10.47 1.79 -2.74
C GLN A 100 -11.29 2.77 -1.89
N GLY A 101 -12.19 2.26 -1.05
CA GLY A 101 -12.88 3.05 -0.04
C GLY A 101 -11.91 3.63 1.00
N ALA A 102 -10.97 2.83 1.51
CA ALA A 102 -9.95 3.31 2.44
C ALA A 102 -9.00 4.37 1.85
N ILE A 103 -8.74 4.34 0.54
CA ILE A 103 -7.92 5.34 -0.16
C ILE A 103 -8.67 6.66 -0.36
N THR A 104 -10.00 6.62 -0.51
CA THR A 104 -10.82 7.79 -0.88
C THR A 104 -11.67 8.35 0.27
N VAL A 105 -11.69 7.69 1.43
CA VAL A 105 -12.45 8.11 2.61
C VAL A 105 -11.93 9.43 3.19
N SER A 106 -12.86 10.27 3.66
CA SER A 106 -12.51 11.46 4.43
C SER A 106 -11.96 11.07 5.81
N THR A 107 -10.76 11.53 6.14
CA THR A 107 -10.12 11.26 7.45
C THR A 107 -10.68 12.10 8.60
N THR A 108 -11.60 13.02 8.31
CA THR A 108 -12.29 13.84 9.33
C THR A 108 -13.71 13.34 9.62
N ASP A 109 -14.19 12.33 8.89
CA ASP A 109 -15.51 11.73 9.06
C ASP A 109 -15.39 10.40 9.83
N ALA A 110 -15.70 10.44 11.12
CA ALA A 110 -15.57 9.28 12.00
C ALA A 110 -16.48 8.11 11.60
N ASP A 111 -17.66 8.39 11.05
CA ASP A 111 -18.61 7.34 10.65
C ASP A 111 -18.19 6.70 9.32
N ALA A 112 -17.67 7.50 8.39
CA ALA A 112 -17.07 6.99 7.16
C ALA A 112 -15.82 6.14 7.46
N LEU A 113 -14.96 6.57 8.38
CA LEU A 113 -13.79 5.80 8.83
C LEU A 113 -14.19 4.46 9.46
N ARG A 114 -15.22 4.45 10.33
CA ARG A 114 -15.73 3.20 10.93
C ARG A 114 -16.30 2.26 9.88
N THR A 115 -17.02 2.79 8.90
CA THR A 115 -17.59 2.03 7.78
C THR A 115 -16.48 1.41 6.92
N ALA A 116 -15.49 2.20 6.52
CA ALA A 116 -14.35 1.72 5.73
C ALA A 116 -13.57 0.62 6.46
N ARG A 117 -13.39 0.75 7.78
CA ARG A 117 -12.69 -0.25 8.59
C ARG A 117 -13.46 -1.55 8.75
N THR A 118 -14.77 -1.46 8.93
CA THR A 118 -15.64 -2.64 9.01
C THR A 118 -15.61 -3.38 7.68
N ALA A 119 -15.78 -2.67 6.56
CA ALA A 119 -15.70 -3.24 5.21
C ALA A 119 -14.34 -3.91 4.93
N ALA A 120 -13.22 -3.32 5.36
CA ALA A 120 -11.91 -3.93 5.22
C ALA A 120 -11.76 -5.22 6.05
N SER A 121 -12.32 -5.25 7.26
CA SER A 121 -12.27 -6.42 8.14
C SER A 121 -13.10 -7.57 7.57
N ASP A 122 -14.33 -7.28 7.14
CA ASP A 122 -15.25 -8.23 6.51
C ASP A 122 -14.66 -8.81 5.21
N ALA A 123 -14.06 -7.95 4.37
CA ALA A 123 -13.47 -8.40 3.12
C ALA A 123 -12.22 -9.28 3.30
N VAL A 124 -11.41 -9.02 4.33
CA VAL A 124 -10.28 -9.91 4.67
C VAL A 124 -10.80 -11.27 5.10
N GLU A 125 -11.81 -11.33 5.97
CA GLU A 125 -12.43 -12.60 6.38
C GLU A 125 -13.01 -13.34 5.17
N CYS A 126 -13.71 -12.64 4.27
CA CYS A 126 -14.26 -13.26 3.06
C CYS A 126 -13.17 -13.90 2.19
N VAL A 127 -12.02 -13.24 2.03
CA VAL A 127 -10.87 -13.81 1.32
C VAL A 127 -10.35 -15.05 2.04
N MET A 128 -10.19 -15.01 3.36
CA MET A 128 -9.70 -16.16 4.12
C MET A 128 -10.64 -17.36 4.03
N GLN A 129 -11.96 -17.14 4.01
CA GLN A 129 -12.96 -18.20 3.88
C GLN A 129 -13.14 -18.72 2.45
N SER A 130 -12.84 -17.90 1.44
CA SER A 130 -12.97 -18.27 0.02
C SER A 130 -11.72 -18.92 -0.55
N ALA A 131 -10.57 -18.77 0.12
CA ALA A 131 -9.30 -19.30 -0.32
C ALA A 131 -9.21 -20.83 -0.16
N ALA A 132 -8.51 -21.49 -1.07
CA ALA A 132 -8.29 -22.94 -1.01
C ALA A 132 -7.42 -23.39 0.19
N SER A 133 -6.67 -22.46 0.77
CA SER A 133 -5.87 -22.67 1.97
C SER A 133 -5.59 -21.33 2.66
N ILE A 134 -5.16 -21.39 3.93
CA ILE A 134 -4.75 -20.22 4.71
C ILE A 134 -3.62 -19.44 3.99
N ASP A 135 -2.61 -20.15 3.49
CA ASP A 135 -1.50 -19.52 2.75
C ASP A 135 -1.97 -18.82 1.48
N ALA A 136 -2.92 -19.43 0.74
CA ALA A 136 -3.52 -18.82 -0.43
C ALA A 136 -4.32 -17.56 -0.06
N GLY A 137 -5.02 -17.57 1.08
CA GLY A 137 -5.75 -16.42 1.61
C GLY A 137 -4.82 -15.25 1.94
N TYR A 138 -3.77 -15.51 2.74
CA TYR A 138 -2.77 -14.47 3.06
C TYR A 138 -2.09 -13.91 1.82
N LYS A 139 -1.73 -14.79 0.88
CA LYS A 139 -1.16 -14.36 -0.40
C LYS A 139 -2.13 -13.47 -1.17
N ALA A 140 -3.40 -13.83 -1.26
CA ALA A 140 -4.41 -13.03 -1.97
C ALA A 140 -4.62 -11.66 -1.31
N VAL A 141 -4.70 -11.59 0.03
CA VAL A 141 -4.81 -10.30 0.74
C VAL A 141 -3.63 -9.39 0.43
N ALA A 142 -2.41 -9.95 0.46
CA ALA A 142 -1.19 -9.20 0.16
C ALA A 142 -1.12 -8.77 -1.32
N ASP A 143 -1.51 -9.64 -2.24
CA ASP A 143 -1.49 -9.37 -3.68
C ASP A 143 -2.52 -8.29 -4.05
N VAL A 144 -3.76 -8.38 -3.55
CA VAL A 144 -4.82 -7.36 -3.75
C VAL A 144 -4.38 -6.02 -3.18
N ARG A 145 -3.80 -6.00 -1.97
CA ARG A 145 -3.23 -4.79 -1.37
C ARG A 145 -2.18 -4.16 -2.30
N ARG A 146 -1.23 -4.96 -2.77
CA ARG A 146 -0.14 -4.49 -3.64
C ARG A 146 -0.67 -3.84 -4.92
N VAL A 147 -1.67 -4.43 -5.58
CA VAL A 147 -2.20 -3.88 -6.83
C VAL A 147 -3.12 -2.67 -6.61
N ALA A 148 -3.86 -2.64 -5.50
CA ALA A 148 -4.70 -1.50 -5.14
C ALA A 148 -3.86 -0.26 -4.78
N LEU A 149 -2.70 -0.45 -4.14
CA LEU A 149 -1.84 0.61 -3.60
C LEU A 149 -0.59 0.88 -4.44
N ASN A 150 -0.66 0.60 -5.73
CA ASN A 150 0.48 0.52 -6.66
C ASN A 150 1.11 1.88 -7.06
N THR A 151 0.79 2.97 -6.36
CA THR A 151 1.40 4.30 -6.54
C THR A 151 1.61 4.98 -5.18
N ASP A 152 2.56 5.91 -5.11
CA ASP A 152 2.86 6.65 -3.88
C ASP A 152 1.66 7.44 -3.35
N ALA A 153 0.84 8.00 -4.25
CA ALA A 153 -0.38 8.72 -3.89
C ALA A 153 -1.39 7.79 -3.17
N ARG A 154 -1.57 6.56 -3.68
CA ARG A 154 -2.48 5.56 -3.09
C ARG A 154 -1.95 5.03 -1.77
N ALA A 155 -0.66 4.69 -1.72
CA ALA A 155 -0.01 4.25 -0.50
C ALA A 155 -0.09 5.32 0.60
N SER A 156 0.18 6.59 0.27
CA SER A 156 0.11 7.71 1.22
C SER A 156 -1.31 7.94 1.73
N ALA A 157 -2.32 7.90 0.85
CA ALA A 157 -3.72 8.04 1.24
C ALA A 157 -4.17 6.92 2.18
N TYR A 158 -3.80 5.67 1.89
CA TYR A 158 -4.09 4.54 2.77
C TYR A 158 -3.37 4.63 4.11
N LEU A 159 -2.12 5.11 4.14
CA LEU A 159 -1.41 5.35 5.40
C LEU A 159 -2.07 6.44 6.23
N ALA A 160 -2.60 7.49 5.61
CA ALA A 160 -3.38 8.52 6.31
C ALA A 160 -4.67 7.95 6.91
N TYR A 161 -5.41 7.12 6.16
CA TYR A 161 -6.54 6.36 6.68
C TYR A 161 -6.13 5.44 7.84
N ALA A 162 -5.07 4.66 7.67
CA ALA A 162 -4.59 3.71 8.68
C ALA A 162 -4.20 4.42 9.98
N ALA A 163 -3.54 5.57 9.88
CA ALA A 163 -3.21 6.42 11.03
C ALA A 163 -4.47 6.94 11.73
N ALA A 164 -5.49 7.34 10.97
CA ALA A 164 -6.76 7.84 11.52
C ALA A 164 -7.55 6.77 12.30
N VAL A 165 -7.37 5.49 11.98
CA VAL A 165 -8.10 4.38 12.64
C VAL A 165 -7.26 3.53 13.60
N ASN A 166 -5.96 3.81 13.75
CA ASN A 166 -5.01 2.95 14.47
C ASN A 166 -5.37 2.70 15.95
N ASP A 167 -6.00 3.66 16.61
CA ASP A 167 -6.39 3.55 18.04
C ASP A 167 -7.89 3.22 18.22
N THR A 168 -8.49 2.56 17.23
CA THR A 168 -9.91 2.19 17.27
C THR A 168 -10.06 0.68 17.35
N VAL A 169 -11.18 0.20 17.89
CA VAL A 169 -11.57 -1.23 17.87
C VAL A 169 -12.65 -1.46 16.81
N VAL A 170 -12.50 -2.54 16.03
CA VAL A 170 -13.47 -2.97 15.03
C VAL A 170 -14.02 -4.30 15.50
N ARG A 171 -15.30 -4.52 15.21
CA ARG A 171 -15.94 -5.80 15.43
C ARG A 171 -15.22 -6.89 14.63
N ALA A 172 -15.11 -8.09 15.19
CA ALA A 172 -14.84 -9.25 14.35
C ALA A 172 -16.02 -9.45 13.37
N PRO A 173 -15.76 -9.76 12.09
CA PRO A 173 -16.81 -10.09 11.13
C PRO A 173 -17.72 -11.19 11.67
N GLU A 174 -19.03 -11.06 11.46
CA GLU A 174 -19.97 -12.15 11.73
C GLU A 174 -20.10 -13.04 10.49
N GLY A 175 -20.01 -14.36 10.67
CA GLY A 175 -20.12 -15.30 9.55
C GLY A 175 -18.89 -15.25 8.63
N THR A 176 -19.13 -15.30 7.31
CA THR A 176 -18.05 -15.41 6.32
C THR A 176 -17.42 -14.07 5.94
N GLY A 177 -17.97 -12.93 6.41
CA GLY A 177 -17.54 -11.59 5.97
C GLY A 177 -17.85 -11.25 4.50
N CYS A 178 -18.34 -12.21 3.71
CA CYS A 178 -18.65 -12.00 2.30
C CYS A 178 -19.96 -11.22 2.14
N THR A 179 -19.93 -10.10 1.43
CA THR A 179 -21.14 -9.47 0.91
C THR A 179 -21.72 -10.37 -0.17
N SER A 180 -22.98 -10.79 -0.06
CA SER A 180 -23.64 -11.60 -1.07
C SER A 180 -23.53 -10.91 -2.43
N SER A 181 -22.85 -11.53 -3.39
CA SER A 181 -22.82 -11.08 -4.78
C SER A 181 -24.25 -11.16 -5.33
N ASN A 182 -24.87 -10.03 -5.68
CA ASN A 182 -26.01 -10.02 -6.60
C ASN A 182 -25.51 -10.21 -8.04
#